data_AF-A0A815A883-F1
#
_entry.id   AF-A0A815A883-F1
#
_cell.length_a   1.000
_cell.length_b   1.000
_cell.length_c   1.000
_cell.angle_alpha   90.00
_cell.angle_beta   90.00
_cell.angle_gamma   90.00
#
_symmetry.space_group_name_H-M   'P 1'
#
loop_
_entity.id
_entity.type
_entity.pdbx_description
1 polymer ?
#
loop_
_entity_poly.entity_id
_entity_poly.type
_entity_poly.pdbx_seq_one_letter_code
_entity_poly.pdbx_strand_id
1 'polypeptide(L)' 'MLRNIIAFYDLSRHAVETTAQSKKKITWNDIRTNLGDILHQLSCMKFKDPTKDTEEKIKRDFEELNERMQAAFRDMEER' A
#
# COMPACT_ATOMS: atom_id res chain seq x y z
N MET A 1 -4.40 -4.51 -10.17
CA MET A 1 -4.98 -3.29 -9.55
C MET A 1 -5.89 -3.59 -8.37
N LEU A 2 -7.06 -4.24 -8.56
CA LEU A 2 -8.03 -4.47 -7.47
C LEU A 2 -7.41 -5.17 -6.24
N ARG A 3 -6.58 -6.21 -6.48
CA ARG A 3 -5.80 -6.90 -5.45
C ARG A 3 -5.00 -5.93 -4.55
N ASN A 4 -4.35 -4.93 -5.14
CA ASN A 4 -3.51 -3.99 -4.39
C ASN A 4 -4.34 -2.99 -3.60
N ILE A 5 -5.51 -2.57 -4.12
CA ILE A 5 -6.41 -1.66 -3.42
C ILE A 5 -7.02 -2.35 -2.20
N ILE A 6 -7.48 -3.59 -2.36
CA ILE A 6 -8.03 -4.39 -1.25
C ILE A 6 -6.94 -4.66 -0.21
N ALA A 7 -5.75 -5.07 -0.65
CA ALA A 7 -4.63 -5.29 0.28
C ALA A 7 -4.26 -4.02 1.07
N PHE A 8 -4.26 -2.84 0.44
CA PHE A 8 -4.03 -1.58 1.15
C PHE A 8 -5.09 -1.33 2.23
N TYR A 9 -6.37 -1.58 1.89
CA TYR A 9 -7.48 -1.42 2.83
C TYR A 9 -7.35 -2.37 4.03
N ASP A 10 -7.11 -3.65 3.77
CA ASP A 10 -6.98 -4.66 4.82
C ASP A 10 -5.79 -4.40 5.74
N LEU A 11 -4.63 -4.02 5.18
CA LEU A 11 -3.45 -3.63 5.96
C LEU A 11 -3.69 -2.37 6.78
N SER A 12 -4.33 -1.34 6.20
CA SER A 12 -4.66 -0.11 6.91
C SER A 12 -5.59 -0.37 8.09
N ARG A 13 -6.62 -1.20 7.86
CA ARG A 13 -7.57 -1.60 8.90
C ARG A 13 -6.85 -2.39 10.01
N HIS A 14 -6.04 -3.37 9.63
CA HIS A 14 -5.31 -4.20 10.58
C HIS A 14 -4.36 -3.37 11.46
N ALA A 15 -3.57 -2.48 10.87
CA ALA A 15 -2.64 -1.63 11.61
C ALA A 15 -3.37 -0.75 12.65
N VAL A 16 -4.53 -0.19 12.28
CA VAL A 16 -5.35 0.63 13.18
C VAL A 16 -5.99 -0.22 14.30
N GLU A 17 -6.54 -1.38 13.97
CA GLU A 17 -7.20 -2.28 14.94
C GLU A 17 -6.18 -2.88 15.93
N THR A 18 -5.04 -3.38 15.44
CA THR A 18 -4.00 -4.02 16.25
C THR A 18 -3.32 -3.03 17.20
N THR A 19 -3.13 -1.79 16.77
CA THR A 19 -2.47 -0.76 17.59
C THR A 19 -3.43 0.09 18.43
N ALA A 20 -4.74 -0.18 18.39
CA ALA A 20 -5.77 0.63 19.05
C ALA A 20 -5.58 0.78 20.57
N GLN A 21 -5.06 -0.26 21.24
CA GLN A 21 -4.77 -0.28 22.67
C GLN A 21 -3.27 -0.06 22.99
N SER A 22 -2.43 0.13 21.96
CA SER A 22 -1.01 0.43 22.13
C SER A 22 -0.80 1.88 22.54
N LYS A 23 0.29 2.14 23.28
CA LYS A 23 0.73 3.52 23.57
C LYS A 23 1.07 4.29 22.28
N LYS A 24 1.49 3.56 21.23
CA LYS A 24 1.71 4.08 19.88
C LYS A 24 0.58 3.59 18.97
N LYS A 25 -0.56 4.26 19.04
CA LYS A 25 -1.68 4.01 18.13
C LYS A 25 -1.35 4.53 16.73
N ILE A 26 -1.59 3.72 15.71
CA ILE A 26 -1.50 4.13 14.33
C ILE A 26 -2.86 4.70 13.93
N THR A 27 -2.89 5.95 13.47
CA THR A 27 -4.11 6.58 12.96
C THR A 27 -4.10 6.66 11.43
N TRP A 28 -5.26 6.93 10.84
CA TRP A 28 -5.34 7.19 9.40
C TRP A 28 -4.45 8.36 8.97
N ASN A 29 -4.28 9.39 9.81
CA ASN A 29 -3.42 10.51 9.48
C ASN A 29 -1.95 10.09 9.40
N ASP A 30 -1.52 9.16 10.26
CA ASP A 30 -0.17 8.59 10.23
C ASP A 30 0.03 7.74 8.97
N ILE A 31 -0.94 6.88 8.63
CA ILE A 31 -0.92 6.08 7.40
C ILE A 31 -0.80 6.99 6.17
N ARG A 32 -1.67 8.00 6.07
CA ARG A 32 -1.69 8.93 4.94
C ARG A 32 -0.38 9.70 4.79
N THR A 33 0.23 10.09 5.90
CA THR A 33 1.48 10.89 5.90
C THR A 33 2.68 10.02 5.56
N ASN A 34 2.81 8.84 6.17
CA ASN A 34 3.95 7.94 5.95
C ASN A 34 3.87 7.20 4.61
N LEU A 35 2.66 6.87 4.14
CA LEU A 35 2.43 6.09 2.91
C LEU A 35 1.91 6.94 1.74
N GLY A 36 2.18 8.25 1.75
CA GLY A 36 1.74 9.16 0.68
C GLY A 36 2.23 8.76 -0.72
N ASP A 37 3.47 8.28 -0.82
CA ASP A 37 4.04 7.77 -2.08
C ASP A 37 3.33 6.49 -2.57
N ILE A 38 3.03 5.55 -1.66
CA ILE A 38 2.26 4.33 -1.99
C ILE A 38 0.86 4.71 -2.50
N LEU A 39 0.18 5.65 -1.84
CA LEU A 39 -1.15 6.13 -2.26
C LEU A 39 -1.12 6.76 -3.66
N HIS A 40 -0.07 7.53 -3.96
CA HIS A 40 0.14 8.08 -5.29
C HIS A 40 0.36 6.95 -6.32
N GLN A 41 1.24 6.00 -6.05
CA GLN A 41 1.51 4.88 -6.95
C GLN A 41 0.30 3.97 -7.18
N LEU A 42 -0.51 3.72 -6.14
CA LEU A 42 -1.78 2.99 -6.26
C LEU A 42 -2.73 3.70 -7.23
N SER A 43 -2.82 5.02 -7.15
CA SER A 43 -3.62 5.86 -8.06
C SER A 43 -3.06 5.84 -9.48
N CYS A 44 -1.74 5.72 -9.63
CA CYS A 44 -1.06 5.67 -10.92
C CYS A 44 -1.24 4.34 -11.68
N MET A 45 -1.63 3.25 -11.02
CA MET A 45 -1.80 1.92 -11.65
C MET A 45 -2.72 1.95 -12.88
N LYS A 46 -3.73 2.85 -12.90
CA LYS A 46 -4.70 2.95 -14.01
C LYS A 46 -4.15 3.60 -15.28
N PHE A 47 -2.98 4.23 -15.19
CA PHE A 47 -2.34 4.92 -16.32
C PHE A 47 -1.25 4.08 -17.00
N LYS A 48 -1.09 2.81 -16.60
CA LYS A 48 -0.26 1.85 -17.34
C LYS A 48 -0.87 1.63 -18.72
N ASP A 49 -0.04 1.75 -19.76
CA ASP A 49 -0.48 1.67 -21.15
C ASP A 49 -0.31 0.23 -21.67
N PRO A 50 -1.39 -0.54 -21.88
CA PRO A 50 -1.32 -1.93 -22.33
C PRO A 50 -0.79 -2.07 -23.77
N THR A 51 -0.68 -0.96 -24.52
CA THR A 51 -0.11 -0.98 -25.88
C THR A 51 1.39 -0.76 -25.90
N LYS A 52 1.94 -0.16 -24.83
CA LYS A 52 3.38 0.15 -24.70
C LYS A 52 4.11 -0.79 -23.76
N ASP A 53 3.44 -1.25 -22.71
CA ASP A 53 3.99 -2.17 -21.72
C ASP A 53 3.44 -3.58 -21.92
N THR A 54 4.28 -4.59 -21.76
CA THR A 54 3.84 -5.99 -21.80
C THR A 54 3.01 -6.34 -20.57
N GLU A 55 2.10 -7.31 -20.71
CA GLU A 55 1.29 -7.80 -19.59
C GLU A 55 2.16 -8.24 -18.40
N GLU A 56 3.27 -8.93 -18.67
CA GLU A 56 4.22 -9.38 -17.65
C GLU A 56 4.83 -8.21 -16.88
N LYS A 57 5.22 -7.14 -17.58
CA LYS A 57 5.78 -5.94 -16.95
C LYS A 57 4.75 -5.25 -16.04
N ILE A 58 3.52 -5.09 -16.51
CA ILE A 58 2.43 -4.48 -15.71
C ILE A 58 2.14 -5.33 -14.47
N LYS A 59 2.08 -6.66 -14.60
CA LYS A 59 1.88 -7.57 -13.48
C LYS A 59 3.01 -7.48 -12.46
N ARG A 60 4.27 -7.48 -12.93
CA ARG A 60 5.45 -7.34 -12.09
C ARG A 60 5.45 -6.00 -11.34
N ASP A 61 5.17 -4.90 -12.02
CA ASP A 61 5.09 -3.58 -11.39
C ASP A 61 4.01 -3.55 -10.28
N PHE A 62 2.89 -4.24 -10.48
CA PHE A 62 1.84 -4.36 -9.46
C PHE A 62 2.28 -5.24 -8.28
N GLU A 63 3.05 -6.29 -8.52
CA GLU A 63 3.57 -7.16 -7.47
C GLU A 63 4.63 -6.44 -6.63
N GLU A 64 5.58 -5.75 -7.27
CA GLU A 64 6.59 -4.92 -6.60
C GLU A 64 5.94 -3.80 -5.76
N LEU A 65 4.87 -3.17 -6.27
CA LEU A 65 4.11 -2.19 -5.49
C LEU A 65 3.45 -2.82 -4.25
N ASN A 66 2.95 -4.06 -4.38
CA ASN A 66 2.33 -4.77 -3.26
C ASN A 66 3.37 -5.11 -2.16
N GLU A 67 4.54 -5.60 -2.56
CA GLU A 67 5.63 -5.91 -1.64
C GLU A 67 6.14 -4.66 -0.90
N ARG A 68 6.36 -3.57 -1.65
CA ARG A 68 6.75 -2.26 -1.07
C ARG A 68 5.73 -1.76 -0.08
N MET A 69 4.44 -1.90 -0.39
CA MET A 69 3.36 -1.54 0.52
C MET A 69 3.39 -2.38 1.80
N GLN A 70 3.50 -3.70 1.71
CA GLN A 70 3.58 -4.56 2.89
C GLN A 70 4.80 -4.24 3.77
N ALA A 71 5.96 -4.01 3.15
CA ALA A 71 7.16 -3.60 3.87
C ALA A 71 6.95 -2.27 4.61
N ALA A 72 6.35 -1.28 3.94
CA ALA A 72 6.11 0.02 4.55
C ALA A 72 5.12 -0.03 5.74
N PHE A 73 4.13 -0.93 5.71
CA PHE A 73 3.26 -1.17 6.87
C PHE A 73 4.02 -1.81 8.04
N ARG A 74 4.85 -2.83 7.78
CA ARG A 74 5.70 -3.44 8.82
C ARG A 74 6.64 -2.43 9.48
N ASP A 75 7.34 -1.64 8.66
CA ASP A 75 8.24 -0.59 9.15
C ASP A 75 7.51 0.45 10.01
N MET A 76 6.23 0.71 9.71
CA MET A 76 5.40 1.64 10.49
C MET A 76 4.90 1.02 11.80
N GLU A 77 4.67 -0.28 11.84
CA GLU A 77 4.28 -1.02 13.06
C GLU A 77 5.44 -1.25 14.04
N GLU A 78 6.67 -1.41 13.53
CA GLU A 78 7.88 -1.58 14.35
C GLU A 78 8.40 -0.28 14.98
N ARG A 79 7.94 0.88 14.49
CA ARG A 79 8.42 2.20 14.90
C ARG A 79 7.95 2.69 16.26
#